data_AF-A0A9X1B6E9-F1
#
_entry.id   AF-A0A9X1B6E9-F1
#
_cell.length_a   1.000
_cell.length_b   1.000
_cell.length_c   1.000
_cell.angle_alpha   90.00
_cell.angle_beta   90.00
_cell.angle_gamma   90.00
#
_symmetry.space_group_name_H-M   'P 1'
#
loop_
_entity.id
_entity.type
_entity.pdbx_description
1 polymer ?
#
loop_
_entity_poly.entity_id
_entity_poly.type
_entity_poly.pdbx_seq_one_letter_code
_entity_poly.pdbx_strand_id
1 'polypeptide(L)'
;MTLEHCLDMNGTTIHCPNCDHEFALSEVLQRQIRNDLERRLKTEHEQRLQRVIAETEQRARGELGLELKDLQNQLSEHTRKAEDAQARELKLREEKRALEEASKRQAEQIRTELEAALREEQSAQLSKDKAAMEAKLREQSALELAQLQADLNAQREKARIAEAAELALRQEKSKLEERAEQLDLEIARKVDAEKQKLELHLRETFAKAQDLKLKEKEKQISDLREALDDAKRRSELGSQELQGEVLELDIQAQLERQFPADQIAPVPKGMRGADIIHQVSNDRFQVCGTIVWESKNTKGWQANWIDKLKQDQRNVGASAAVIVSVALPNEIQGFGRIDGVWVCSLQLWPALAMALREQLIQVSQAQAALAGKGEKMELLYEYLAGTEFRQRVEAIVEAFEAMQLQVQRERRAMEKQWSEREKQLQRVLSSTAGMYGALQGIVGSGLAAIPALDLENEPRLNAGSGG
;
A
#
# COMPACT_ATOMS: atom_id res chain seq x y z
N MET A 1 137.67 10.38 57.84
CA MET A 1 138.92 10.75 57.16
C MET A 1 138.64 12.01 56.36
N THR A 2 138.51 13.18 56.99
CA THR A 2 139.57 14.17 57.33
C THR A 2 140.30 14.73 56.13
N LEU A 3 139.97 16.00 55.81
CA LEU A 3 140.86 17.15 55.59
C LEU A 3 139.95 18.29 55.09
N GLU A 4 139.24 19.01 55.98
CA GLU A 4 139.74 20.22 56.65
C GLU A 4 140.63 21.11 55.76
N HIS A 5 139.99 22.12 55.16
CA HIS A 5 140.61 23.43 54.96
C HIS A 5 139.61 24.50 55.40
N CYS A 6 139.89 25.07 56.57
CA CYS A 6 139.34 26.34 57.00
C CYS A 6 139.83 27.42 56.06
N LEU A 7 138.92 28.19 55.48
CA LEU A 7 139.16 29.57 55.10
C LEU A 7 137.95 30.38 55.54
N ASP A 8 138.10 30.99 56.71
CA ASP A 8 137.36 32.17 57.13
C ASP A 8 137.40 33.21 56.01
N MET A 9 136.23 33.63 55.55
CA MET A 9 136.05 34.83 54.75
C MET A 9 134.88 35.62 55.33
N ASN A 10 135.24 36.59 56.17
CA ASN A 10 134.39 37.62 56.74
C ASN A 10 133.26 38.04 55.80
N GLY A 11 132.01 37.75 56.20
CA GLY A 11 130.84 38.34 55.59
C GLY A 11 130.78 39.83 55.91
N THR A 12 130.92 40.68 54.91
CA THR A 12 130.80 42.13 55.07
C THR A 12 129.37 42.48 55.51
N THR A 13 129.17 42.81 56.78
CA THR A 13 127.89 43.27 57.33
C THR A 13 127.76 44.78 57.17
N ILE A 14 126.58 45.25 56.74
CA ILE A 14 126.26 46.69 56.67
C ILE A 14 125.15 46.97 57.71
N HIS A 15 125.29 48.07 58.44
CA HIS A 15 124.28 48.57 59.37
C HIS A 15 123.30 49.51 58.69
N CYS A 16 122.01 49.33 58.93
CA CYS A 16 120.99 50.28 58.49
C CYS A 16 121.04 51.55 59.36
N PRO A 17 121.32 52.74 58.80
CA PRO A 17 121.37 53.98 59.57
C PRO A 17 120.00 54.45 60.12
N ASN A 18 118.90 53.75 59.79
CA ASN A 18 117.54 54.11 60.23
C ASN A 18 116.92 53.14 61.26
N CYS A 19 117.48 51.94 61.43
CA CYS A 19 116.94 50.96 62.40
C CYS A 19 117.99 50.05 63.05
N ASP A 20 119.28 50.31 62.80
CA ASP A 20 120.45 49.64 63.40
C ASP A 20 120.52 48.11 63.24
N HIS A 21 119.70 47.56 62.33
CA HIS A 21 119.69 46.14 62.01
C HIS A 21 120.91 45.77 61.15
N GLU A 22 121.63 44.72 61.56
CA GLU A 22 122.77 44.15 60.82
C GLU A 22 122.27 43.15 59.77
N PHE A 23 122.70 43.32 58.53
CA PHE A 23 122.47 42.33 57.47
C PHE A 23 123.77 42.05 56.71
N ALA A 24 124.00 40.76 56.42
CA ALA A 24 125.14 40.32 55.63
C ALA A 24 124.94 40.70 54.16
N LEU A 25 125.98 41.26 53.50
CA LEU A 25 125.93 41.62 52.07
C LEU A 25 125.45 40.46 51.19
N SER A 26 125.84 39.24 51.56
CA SER A 26 125.47 38.00 50.89
C SER A 26 123.96 37.76 50.89
N GLU A 27 123.25 38.12 51.96
CA GLU A 27 121.82 37.91 52.10
C GLU A 27 121.00 38.93 51.30
N VAL A 28 121.43 40.20 51.27
CA VAL A 28 120.82 41.26 50.44
C VAL A 28 121.00 40.94 48.95
N LEU A 29 122.22 40.58 48.53
CA LEU A 29 122.50 40.19 47.15
C LEU A 29 121.78 38.89 46.75
N GLN A 30 121.73 37.87 47.62
CA GLN A 30 120.95 36.65 47.36
C GLN A 30 119.45 36.92 47.24
N ARG A 31 118.89 37.81 48.06
CA ARG A 31 117.47 38.19 47.98
C ARG A 31 117.17 38.95 46.69
N GLN A 32 118.06 39.83 46.27
CA GLN A 32 117.92 40.56 45.00
C GLN A 32 118.00 39.61 43.80
N ILE A 33 118.99 38.70 43.78
CA ILE A 33 119.12 37.67 42.74
C ILE A 33 117.89 36.75 42.72
N ARG A 34 117.38 36.31 43.88
CA ARG A 34 116.17 35.48 43.99
C ARG A 34 114.95 36.19 43.45
N ASN A 35 114.72 37.44 43.85
CA ASN A 35 113.58 38.24 43.38
C ASN A 35 113.64 38.48 41.87
N ASP A 36 114.83 38.76 41.32
CA ASP A 36 115.02 38.94 39.88
C ASP A 36 114.81 37.62 39.13
N LEU A 37 115.27 36.49 39.67
CA LEU A 37 115.04 35.17 39.12
C LEU A 37 113.55 34.79 39.15
N GLU A 38 112.86 35.02 40.27
CA GLU A 38 111.41 34.79 40.41
C GLU A 38 110.60 35.66 39.46
N ARG A 39 110.96 36.94 39.30
CA ARG A 39 110.31 37.83 38.33
C ARG A 39 110.49 37.31 36.91
N ARG A 40 111.72 36.94 36.53
CA ARG A 40 112.01 36.36 35.21
C ARG A 40 111.20 35.09 34.96
N LEU A 41 111.21 34.15 35.92
CA LEU A 41 110.45 32.90 35.81
C LEU A 41 108.94 33.13 35.73
N LYS A 42 108.39 34.07 36.50
CA LYS A 42 106.96 34.44 36.40
C LYS A 42 106.64 35.03 35.04
N THR A 43 107.44 35.98 34.55
CA THR A 43 107.22 36.58 33.23
C THR A 43 107.36 35.56 32.11
N GLU A 44 108.32 34.63 32.20
CA GLU A 44 108.50 33.56 31.22
C GLU A 44 107.34 32.57 31.25
N HIS A 45 106.85 32.21 32.45
CA HIS A 45 105.68 31.35 32.62
C HIS A 45 104.40 32.00 32.09
N GLU A 46 104.16 33.28 32.40
CA GLU A 46 103.02 34.05 31.88
C GLU A 46 103.06 34.17 30.35
N GLN A 47 104.23 34.46 29.78
CA GLN A 47 104.41 34.49 28.32
C GLN A 47 104.17 33.12 27.70
N ARG A 48 104.65 32.05 28.32
CA ARG A 48 104.42 30.67 27.86
C ARG A 48 102.94 30.30 27.92
N LEU A 49 102.25 30.66 29.00
CA LEU A 49 100.81 30.42 29.15
C LEU A 49 100.00 31.19 28.09
N GLN A 50 100.32 32.47 27.88
CA GLN A 50 99.66 33.28 26.83
C GLN A 50 99.87 32.71 25.43
N ARG A 51 101.07 32.19 25.11
CA ARG A 51 101.31 31.53 23.82
C ARG A 51 100.46 30.28 23.65
N VAL A 52 100.38 29.43 24.68
CA VAL A 52 99.56 28.21 24.62
C VAL A 52 98.08 28.54 24.49
N ILE A 53 97.57 29.56 25.21
CA ILE A 53 96.19 30.02 25.08
C ILE A 53 95.93 30.54 23.65
N ALA A 54 96.80 31.40 23.11
CA ALA A 54 96.63 31.93 21.75
C ALA A 54 96.67 30.82 20.70
N GLU A 55 97.58 29.84 20.82
CA GLU A 55 97.67 28.70 19.91
C GLU A 55 96.42 27.79 20.00
N THR A 56 95.92 27.52 21.21
CA THR A 56 94.72 26.69 21.41
C THR A 56 93.46 27.41 20.93
N GLU A 57 93.32 28.71 21.17
CA GLU A 57 92.23 29.52 20.61
C GLU A 57 92.27 29.55 19.08
N GLN A 58 93.46 29.69 18.48
CA GLN A 58 93.60 29.69 17.02
C GLN A 58 93.23 28.33 16.42
N ARG A 59 93.64 27.21 17.05
CA ARG A 59 93.24 25.86 16.62
C ARG A 59 91.74 25.64 16.77
N ALA A 60 91.17 25.98 17.92
CA ALA A 60 89.73 25.85 18.16
C ALA A 60 88.90 26.69 17.19
N ARG A 61 89.32 27.94 16.89
CA ARG A 61 88.67 28.77 15.86
C ARG A 61 88.77 28.18 14.46
N GLY A 62 89.90 27.57 14.13
CA GLY A 62 90.10 26.89 12.85
C GLY A 62 89.17 25.67 12.69
N GLU A 63 89.14 24.80 13.71
CA GLU A 63 88.29 23.60 13.74
C GLU A 63 86.80 23.96 13.71
N LEU A 64 86.34 24.85 14.60
CA LEU A 64 84.95 25.35 14.62
C LEU A 64 84.58 26.05 13.31
N GLY A 65 85.50 26.80 12.70
CA GLY A 65 85.27 27.45 11.41
C GLY A 65 85.04 26.47 10.26
N LEU A 66 85.75 25.33 10.26
CA LEU A 66 85.56 24.26 9.28
C LEU A 66 84.23 23.53 9.52
N GLU A 67 83.90 23.20 10.77
CA GLU A 67 82.62 22.56 11.11
C GLU A 67 81.41 23.43 10.77
N LEU A 68 81.47 24.73 11.07
CA LEU A 68 80.42 25.68 10.71
C LEU A 68 80.23 25.78 9.20
N LYS A 69 81.32 25.74 8.43
CA LYS A 69 81.26 25.78 6.96
C LYS A 69 80.67 24.49 6.39
N ASP A 70 81.02 23.34 6.95
CA ASP A 70 80.44 22.06 6.52
C ASP A 70 78.94 21.98 6.83
N LEU A 71 78.54 22.35 8.05
CA LEU A 71 77.13 22.43 8.44
C LEU A 71 76.33 23.41 7.58
N GLN A 72 76.91 24.57 7.24
CA GLN A 72 76.26 25.53 6.35
C GLN A 72 76.07 24.97 4.93
N ASN A 73 77.07 24.25 4.41
CA ASN A 73 76.96 23.59 3.11
C ASN A 73 75.89 22.49 3.15
N GLN A 74 75.89 21.62 4.17
CA GLN A 74 74.88 20.58 4.34
C GLN A 74 73.47 21.19 4.44
N LEU A 75 73.28 22.25 5.23
CA LEU A 75 72.00 22.92 5.35
C LEU A 75 71.53 23.46 4.00
N SER A 76 72.42 24.10 3.24
CA SER A 76 72.10 24.64 1.90
C SER A 76 71.72 23.54 0.88
N GLU A 77 72.35 22.37 0.97
CA GLU A 77 72.04 21.23 0.13
C GLU A 77 70.68 20.61 0.50
N HIS A 78 70.40 20.49 1.81
CA HIS A 78 69.12 20.01 2.32
C HIS A 78 67.96 20.96 1.99
N THR A 79 68.16 22.27 2.09
CA THR A 79 67.12 23.26 1.70
C THR A 79 66.83 23.16 0.21
N ARG A 80 67.86 23.08 -0.64
CA ARG A 80 67.68 22.92 -2.10
C ARG A 80 66.92 21.63 -2.44
N LYS A 81 67.28 20.51 -1.80
CA LYS A 81 66.57 19.24 -1.98
C LYS A 81 65.11 19.30 -1.52
N ALA A 82 64.83 20.03 -0.44
CA ALA A 82 63.46 20.21 0.06
C ALA A 82 62.63 21.07 -0.90
N GLU A 83 63.18 22.16 -1.42
CA GLU A 83 62.53 23.01 -2.42
C GLU A 83 62.25 22.25 -3.73
N ASP A 84 63.23 21.48 -4.23
CA ASP A 84 63.06 20.63 -5.41
C ASP A 84 61.96 19.56 -5.19
N ALA A 85 61.90 18.96 -4.00
CA ALA A 85 60.87 17.99 -3.64
C ALA A 85 59.47 18.64 -3.59
N GLN A 86 59.35 19.82 -2.98
CA GLN A 86 58.09 20.57 -2.93
C GLN A 86 57.63 20.97 -4.34
N ALA A 87 58.53 21.41 -5.21
CA ALA A 87 58.21 21.74 -6.59
C ALA A 87 57.72 20.53 -7.40
N ARG A 88 58.32 19.35 -7.18
CA ARG A 88 57.86 18.08 -7.79
C ARG A 88 56.49 17.67 -7.27
N GLU A 89 56.25 17.79 -5.96
CA GLU A 89 54.96 17.46 -5.35
C GLU A 89 53.83 18.38 -5.87
N LEU A 90 54.12 19.68 -6.03
CA LEU A 90 53.16 20.64 -6.59
C LEU A 90 52.79 20.26 -8.04
N LYS A 91 53.80 19.98 -8.88
CA LYS A 91 53.56 19.54 -10.27
C LYS A 91 52.74 18.26 -10.35
N LEU A 92 53.05 17.26 -9.53
CA LEU A 92 52.28 16.01 -9.48
C LEU A 92 50.82 16.25 -9.05
N ARG A 93 50.57 17.19 -8.13
CA ARG A 93 49.21 17.58 -7.74
C ARG A 93 48.46 18.28 -8.87
N GLU A 94 49.12 19.16 -9.62
CA GLU A 94 48.54 19.82 -10.79
C GLU A 94 48.20 18.82 -11.90
N GLU A 95 49.14 17.92 -12.23
CA GLU A 95 48.92 16.84 -13.20
C GLU A 95 47.77 15.92 -12.78
N LYS A 96 47.71 15.54 -11.50
CA LYS A 96 46.63 14.71 -10.96
C LYS A 96 45.27 15.40 -11.07
N ARG A 97 45.19 16.70 -10.75
CA ARG A 97 43.96 17.49 -10.90
C ARG A 97 43.54 17.60 -12.36
N ALA A 98 44.48 17.87 -13.27
CA ALA A 98 44.21 17.93 -14.71
C ALA A 98 43.70 16.58 -15.24
N LEU A 99 44.28 15.47 -14.80
CA LEU A 99 43.85 14.13 -15.18
C LEU A 99 42.45 13.80 -14.63
N GLU A 100 42.16 14.15 -13.38
CA GLU A 100 40.83 13.99 -12.77
C GLU A 100 39.77 14.83 -13.50
N GLU A 101 40.07 16.07 -13.86
CA GLU A 101 39.17 16.92 -14.64
C GLU A 101 38.95 16.38 -16.06
N ALA A 102 40.01 15.92 -16.74
CA ALA A 102 39.90 15.30 -18.05
C ALA A 102 39.06 14.01 -18.00
N SER A 103 39.28 13.16 -16.99
CA SER A 103 38.50 11.94 -16.79
C SER A 103 37.03 12.24 -16.51
N LYS A 104 36.72 13.25 -15.69
CA LYS A 104 35.34 13.70 -15.45
C LYS A 104 34.67 14.20 -16.74
N ARG A 105 35.37 15.02 -17.54
CA ARG A 105 34.84 15.51 -18.83
C ARG A 105 34.56 14.36 -19.80
N GLN A 106 35.46 13.39 -19.88
CA GLN A 106 35.28 12.21 -20.72
C GLN A 106 34.11 11.35 -20.24
N ALA A 107 33.96 11.15 -18.93
CA ALA A 107 32.84 10.42 -18.36
C ALA A 107 31.49 11.12 -18.64
N GLU A 108 31.44 12.46 -18.53
CA GLU A 108 30.25 13.24 -18.86
C GLU A 108 29.90 13.14 -20.35
N GLN A 109 30.90 13.23 -21.25
CA GLN A 109 30.70 13.07 -22.69
C GLN A 109 30.14 11.68 -23.03
N ILE A 110 30.78 10.61 -22.54
CA ILE A 110 30.31 9.23 -22.75
C ILE A 110 28.88 9.06 -22.23
N ARG A 111 28.58 9.62 -21.06
CA ARG A 111 27.22 9.58 -20.49
C ARG A 111 26.22 10.27 -21.42
N THR A 112 26.53 11.46 -21.91
CA THR A 112 25.62 12.19 -22.82
C THR A 112 25.41 11.48 -24.15
N GLU A 113 26.45 10.88 -24.72
CA GLU A 113 26.37 10.10 -25.97
C GLU A 113 25.54 8.82 -25.76
N LEU A 114 25.74 8.12 -24.65
CA LEU A 114 24.96 6.93 -24.31
C LEU A 114 23.48 7.25 -24.06
N GLU A 115 23.19 8.34 -23.34
CA GLU A 115 21.82 8.82 -23.12
C GLU A 115 21.14 9.20 -24.45
N ALA A 116 21.86 9.81 -25.39
CA ALA A 116 21.34 10.14 -26.71
C ALA A 116 21.06 8.88 -27.56
N ALA A 117 22.01 7.96 -27.64
CA ALA A 117 21.87 6.70 -28.37
C ALA A 117 20.71 5.85 -27.83
N LEU A 118 20.58 5.75 -26.50
CA LEU A 118 19.48 5.01 -25.86
C LEU A 118 18.12 5.63 -26.17
N ARG A 119 18.01 6.97 -26.17
CA ARG A 119 16.76 7.66 -26.56
C ARG A 119 16.39 7.40 -28.01
N GLU A 120 17.38 7.41 -28.91
CA GLU A 120 17.16 7.13 -30.33
C GLU A 120 16.67 5.69 -30.53
N GLU A 121 17.34 4.71 -29.93
CA GLU A 121 16.94 3.30 -29.98
C GLU A 121 15.53 3.07 -29.41
N GLN A 122 15.22 3.64 -28.24
CA GLN A 122 13.88 3.58 -27.64
C GLN A 122 12.83 4.20 -28.55
N SER A 123 13.12 5.35 -29.18
CA SER A 123 12.18 6.01 -30.08
C SER A 123 11.92 5.18 -31.35
N ALA A 124 12.97 4.57 -31.91
CA ALA A 124 12.87 3.68 -33.06
C ALA A 124 12.08 2.40 -32.73
N GLN A 125 12.32 1.81 -31.56
CA GLN A 125 11.60 0.61 -31.12
C GLN A 125 10.12 0.92 -30.86
N LEU A 126 9.81 2.01 -30.16
CA LEU A 126 8.42 2.46 -29.96
C LEU A 126 7.71 2.74 -31.30
N SER A 127 8.41 3.28 -32.30
CA SER A 127 7.83 3.49 -33.63
C SER A 127 7.54 2.16 -34.34
N LYS A 128 8.43 1.17 -34.24
CA LYS A 128 8.21 -0.17 -34.80
C LYS A 128 7.06 -0.89 -34.11
N ASP A 129 7.00 -0.82 -32.79
CA ASP A 129 5.95 -1.46 -31.99
C ASP A 129 4.58 -0.84 -32.27
N LYS A 130 4.50 0.49 -32.38
CA LYS A 130 3.28 1.20 -32.80
C LYS A 130 2.83 0.77 -34.20
N ALA A 131 3.74 0.73 -35.18
CA ALA A 131 3.41 0.30 -36.54
C ALA A 131 2.93 -1.17 -36.59
N ALA A 132 3.58 -2.06 -35.82
CA ALA A 132 3.17 -3.46 -35.71
C ALA A 132 1.80 -3.62 -35.04
N MET A 133 1.51 -2.82 -34.01
CA MET A 133 0.24 -2.84 -33.30
C MET A 133 -0.90 -2.29 -34.17
N GLU A 134 -0.66 -1.19 -34.90
CA GLU A 134 -1.62 -0.65 -35.88
C GLU A 134 -1.91 -1.64 -37.01
N ALA A 135 -0.88 -2.36 -37.50
CA ALA A 135 -1.06 -3.39 -38.51
C ALA A 135 -1.92 -4.56 -38.00
N LYS A 136 -1.63 -5.08 -36.79
CA LYS A 136 -2.44 -6.12 -36.16
C LYS A 136 -3.87 -5.68 -35.91
N LEU A 137 -4.08 -4.45 -35.46
CA LEU A 137 -5.41 -3.91 -35.22
C LEU A 137 -6.20 -3.78 -36.53
N ARG A 138 -5.56 -3.31 -37.62
CA ARG A 138 -6.18 -3.27 -38.95
C ARG A 138 -6.55 -4.67 -39.43
N GLU A 139 -5.68 -5.65 -39.28
CA GLU A 139 -5.95 -7.04 -39.65
C GLU A 139 -7.13 -7.64 -38.87
N GLN A 140 -7.15 -7.48 -37.54
CA GLN A 140 -8.25 -7.92 -36.69
C GLN A 140 -9.57 -7.23 -37.06
N SER A 141 -9.55 -5.91 -37.27
CA SER A 141 -10.75 -5.18 -37.69
C SER A 141 -11.27 -5.62 -39.05
N ALA A 142 -10.38 -5.97 -39.99
CA ALA A 142 -10.77 -6.48 -41.30
C ALA A 142 -11.39 -7.87 -41.21
N LEU A 143 -10.85 -8.75 -40.37
CA LEU A 143 -11.42 -10.08 -40.06
C LEU A 143 -12.80 -9.96 -39.42
N GLU A 144 -12.95 -9.10 -38.40
CA GLU A 144 -14.23 -8.86 -37.75
C GLU A 144 -15.28 -8.31 -38.72
N LEU A 145 -14.92 -7.32 -39.55
CA LEU A 145 -15.82 -6.76 -40.57
C LEU A 145 -16.25 -7.81 -41.59
N ALA A 146 -15.32 -8.65 -42.06
CA ALA A 146 -15.62 -9.72 -42.99
C ALA A 146 -16.58 -10.75 -42.37
N GLN A 147 -16.37 -11.10 -41.09
CA GLN A 147 -17.23 -12.03 -40.36
C GLN A 147 -18.63 -11.46 -40.12
N LEU A 148 -18.73 -10.19 -39.69
CA LEU A 148 -19.99 -9.46 -39.56
C LEU A 148 -20.76 -9.38 -40.89
N GLN A 149 -20.06 -9.12 -42.00
CA GLN A 149 -20.70 -9.14 -43.33
C GLN A 149 -21.20 -10.52 -43.72
N ALA A 150 -20.43 -11.58 -43.44
CA ALA A 150 -20.86 -12.95 -43.69
C ALA A 150 -22.10 -13.31 -42.87
N ASP A 151 -22.12 -12.97 -41.59
CA ASP A 151 -23.25 -13.21 -40.68
C ASP A 151 -24.50 -12.43 -41.12
N LEU A 152 -24.33 -11.16 -41.51
CA LEU A 152 -25.43 -10.34 -42.01
C LEU A 152 -26.04 -10.94 -43.29
N ASN A 153 -25.20 -11.41 -44.20
CA ASN A 153 -25.66 -12.06 -45.43
C ASN A 153 -26.37 -13.39 -45.14
N ALA A 154 -25.85 -14.19 -44.21
CA ALA A 154 -26.49 -15.43 -43.78
C ALA A 154 -27.85 -15.17 -43.11
N GLN A 155 -27.96 -14.13 -42.28
CA GLN A 155 -29.22 -13.74 -41.65
C GLN A 155 -30.24 -13.23 -42.69
N ARG A 156 -29.80 -12.42 -43.68
CA ARG A 156 -30.66 -11.97 -44.78
C ARG A 156 -31.19 -13.14 -45.60
N GLU A 157 -30.35 -14.14 -45.89
CA GLU A 157 -30.78 -15.32 -46.63
C GLU A 157 -31.77 -16.17 -45.83
N LYS A 158 -31.52 -16.37 -44.52
CA LYS A 158 -32.48 -17.03 -43.62
C LYS A 158 -33.81 -16.31 -43.56
N ALA A 159 -33.81 -14.97 -43.45
CA ALA A 159 -35.02 -14.17 -43.45
C ALA A 159 -35.79 -14.33 -44.77
N ARG A 160 -35.10 -14.29 -45.91
CA ARG A 160 -35.70 -14.52 -47.24
C ARG A 160 -36.33 -15.90 -47.37
N ILE A 161 -35.66 -16.94 -46.89
CA ILE A 161 -36.19 -18.32 -46.88
C ILE A 161 -37.44 -18.39 -45.98
N ALA A 162 -37.41 -17.76 -44.80
CA ALA A 162 -38.53 -17.74 -43.88
C ALA A 162 -39.75 -16.99 -44.47
N GLU A 163 -39.55 -15.83 -45.11
CA GLU A 163 -40.59 -15.08 -45.80
C GLU A 163 -41.22 -15.88 -46.95
N ALA A 164 -40.40 -16.59 -47.74
CA ALA A 164 -40.89 -17.45 -48.81
C ALA A 164 -41.70 -18.63 -48.28
N ALA A 165 -41.26 -19.24 -47.17
CA ALA A 165 -41.99 -20.33 -46.51
C ALA A 165 -43.31 -19.84 -45.91
N GLU A 166 -43.33 -18.65 -45.29
CA GLU A 166 -44.54 -18.02 -44.76
C GLU A 166 -45.55 -17.75 -45.89
N LEU A 167 -45.10 -17.19 -47.02
CA LEU A 167 -45.96 -16.94 -48.17
C LEU A 167 -46.56 -18.24 -48.73
N ALA A 168 -45.75 -19.30 -48.84
CA ALA A 168 -46.22 -20.61 -49.28
C ALA A 168 -47.28 -21.20 -48.34
N LEU A 169 -47.05 -21.14 -47.03
CA LEU A 169 -48.01 -21.59 -46.02
C LEU A 169 -49.33 -20.80 -46.07
N ARG A 170 -49.26 -19.48 -46.29
CA ARG A 170 -50.47 -18.66 -46.45
C ARG A 170 -51.27 -19.04 -47.70
N GLN A 171 -50.60 -19.31 -48.82
CA GLN A 171 -51.24 -19.77 -50.05
C GLN A 171 -51.88 -21.16 -49.88
N GLU A 172 -51.17 -22.08 -49.22
CA GLU A 172 -51.69 -23.42 -48.94
C GLU A 172 -52.90 -23.37 -48.01
N LYS A 173 -52.85 -22.54 -46.97
CA LYS A 173 -53.98 -22.28 -46.07
C LYS A 173 -55.21 -21.77 -46.83
N SER A 174 -55.05 -20.78 -47.70
CA SER A 174 -56.16 -20.24 -48.50
C SER A 174 -56.75 -21.30 -49.44
N LYS A 175 -55.92 -22.16 -50.07
CA LYS A 175 -56.42 -23.28 -50.89
C LYS A 175 -57.17 -24.32 -50.07
N LEU A 176 -56.73 -24.60 -48.84
CA LEU A 176 -57.42 -25.52 -47.94
C LEU A 176 -58.77 -24.95 -47.49
N GLU A 177 -58.84 -23.65 -47.20
CA GLU A 177 -60.07 -22.94 -46.86
C GLU A 177 -61.08 -22.97 -48.03
N GLU A 178 -60.66 -22.62 -49.25
CA GLU A 178 -61.54 -22.73 -50.45
C GLU A 178 -62.03 -24.17 -50.67
N ARG A 179 -61.17 -25.17 -50.45
CA ARG A 179 -61.52 -26.57 -50.62
C ARG A 179 -62.47 -27.06 -49.53
N ALA A 180 -62.33 -26.56 -48.30
CA ALA A 180 -63.26 -26.83 -47.21
C ALA A 180 -64.63 -26.20 -47.51
N GLU A 181 -64.69 -24.94 -47.96
CA GLU A 181 -65.93 -24.29 -48.37
C GLU A 181 -66.61 -25.02 -49.53
N GLN A 182 -65.85 -25.48 -50.53
CA GLN A 182 -66.40 -26.29 -51.63
C GLN A 182 -66.95 -27.62 -51.15
N LEU A 183 -66.26 -28.30 -50.24
CA LEU A 183 -66.73 -29.55 -49.63
C LEU A 183 -67.99 -29.32 -48.79
N ASP A 184 -68.05 -28.24 -48.01
CA ASP A 184 -69.24 -27.87 -47.25
C ASP A 184 -70.44 -27.60 -48.16
N LEU A 185 -70.22 -26.91 -49.30
CA LEU A 185 -71.23 -26.69 -50.33
C LEU A 185 -71.67 -27.99 -51.01
N GLU A 186 -70.74 -28.90 -51.28
CA GLU A 186 -71.03 -30.22 -51.87
C GLU A 186 -71.79 -31.11 -50.88
N ILE A 187 -71.41 -31.09 -49.60
CA ILE A 187 -72.11 -31.78 -48.51
C ILE A 187 -73.51 -31.19 -48.35
N ALA A 188 -73.68 -29.87 -48.32
CA ALA A 188 -74.98 -29.22 -48.25
C ALA A 188 -75.87 -29.63 -49.44
N ARG A 189 -75.33 -29.63 -50.66
CA ARG A 189 -76.04 -30.10 -51.86
C ARG A 189 -76.40 -31.58 -51.80
N LYS A 190 -75.51 -32.44 -51.31
CA LYS A 190 -75.78 -33.88 -51.11
C LYS A 190 -76.83 -34.09 -50.02
N VAL A 191 -76.77 -33.35 -48.92
CA VAL A 191 -77.76 -33.39 -47.84
C VAL A 191 -79.12 -32.93 -48.35
N ASP A 192 -79.19 -31.87 -49.18
CA ASP A 192 -80.44 -31.42 -49.77
C ASP A 192 -80.98 -32.40 -50.84
N ALA A 193 -80.10 -33.01 -51.65
CA ALA A 193 -80.49 -34.04 -52.60
C ALA A 193 -80.96 -35.33 -51.90
N GLU A 194 -80.28 -35.76 -50.84
CA GLU A 194 -80.69 -36.87 -50.00
C GLU A 194 -81.95 -36.51 -49.19
N LYS A 195 -82.14 -35.25 -48.76
CA LYS A 195 -83.42 -34.77 -48.20
C LYS A 195 -84.55 -34.83 -49.21
N GLN A 196 -84.33 -34.43 -50.46
CA GLN A 196 -85.35 -34.51 -51.51
C GLN A 196 -85.68 -35.96 -51.87
N LYS A 197 -84.68 -36.84 -51.95
CA LYS A 197 -84.90 -38.29 -52.08
C LYS A 197 -85.63 -38.83 -50.87
N LEU A 198 -85.27 -38.41 -49.65
CA LEU A 198 -85.93 -38.80 -48.42
C LEU A 198 -87.36 -38.25 -48.36
N GLU A 199 -87.66 -37.06 -48.88
CA GLU A 199 -89.01 -36.49 -48.99
C GLU A 199 -89.86 -37.21 -50.03
N LEU A 200 -89.29 -37.59 -51.18
CA LEU A 200 -89.94 -38.44 -52.20
C LEU A 200 -90.20 -39.84 -51.65
N HIS A 201 -89.21 -40.42 -50.96
CA HIS A 201 -89.33 -41.72 -50.33
C HIS A 201 -90.27 -41.66 -49.12
N LEU A 202 -90.32 -40.55 -48.38
CA LEU A 202 -91.33 -40.27 -47.35
C LEU A 202 -92.71 -40.13 -47.99
N ARG A 203 -92.89 -39.46 -49.14
CA ARG A 203 -94.20 -39.39 -49.82
C ARG A 203 -94.71 -40.76 -50.26
N GLU A 204 -93.83 -41.66 -50.66
CA GLU A 204 -94.19 -43.04 -51.02
C GLU A 204 -94.37 -43.96 -49.80
N THR A 205 -93.64 -43.73 -48.71
CA THR A 205 -93.74 -44.54 -47.48
C THR A 205 -94.77 -44.02 -46.46
N PHE A 206 -95.13 -42.73 -46.50
CA PHE A 206 -96.25 -42.13 -45.74
C PHE A 206 -97.63 -42.55 -46.25
N ALA A 207 -97.71 -43.10 -47.47
CA ALA A 207 -98.93 -43.76 -47.93
C ALA A 207 -99.11 -45.18 -47.37
N LYS A 208 -98.12 -45.74 -46.63
CA LYS A 208 -98.18 -47.15 -46.20
C LYS A 208 -97.80 -47.50 -44.77
N ALA A 209 -97.24 -46.62 -43.93
CA ALA A 209 -97.09 -46.96 -42.51
C ALA A 209 -96.80 -45.75 -41.63
N GLN A 210 -97.85 -45.22 -41.00
CA GLN A 210 -97.72 -44.61 -39.68
C GLN A 210 -98.13 -45.69 -38.68
N ASP A 211 -97.19 -46.21 -37.89
CA ASP A 211 -97.22 -46.10 -36.42
C ASP A 211 -96.06 -46.92 -35.80
N LEU A 212 -95.55 -46.44 -34.65
CA LEU A 212 -94.64 -47.14 -33.72
C LEU A 212 -93.16 -47.30 -34.12
N LYS A 213 -92.40 -46.19 -34.11
CA LYS A 213 -90.97 -46.19 -33.72
C LYS A 213 -90.37 -44.81 -33.37
N LEU A 214 -91.21 -43.88 -32.92
CA LEU A 214 -90.82 -42.50 -32.59
C LEU A 214 -90.77 -42.22 -31.07
N LYS A 215 -90.50 -43.25 -30.25
CA LYS A 215 -90.40 -43.11 -28.78
C LYS A 215 -89.14 -43.73 -28.14
N GLU A 216 -88.14 -44.11 -28.93
CA GLU A 216 -86.93 -44.76 -28.39
C GLU A 216 -85.61 -44.01 -28.66
N LYS A 217 -85.60 -42.97 -29.51
CA LYS A 217 -84.34 -42.33 -29.94
C LYS A 217 -84.12 -40.88 -29.48
N GLU A 218 -85.09 -40.25 -28.83
CA GLU A 218 -84.95 -38.91 -28.23
C GLU A 218 -84.23 -38.92 -26.86
N LYS A 219 -84.02 -40.10 -26.25
CA LYS A 219 -83.41 -40.22 -24.91
C LYS A 219 -81.88 -40.43 -24.93
N GLN A 220 -81.24 -40.62 -26.08
CA GLN A 220 -79.81 -41.00 -26.14
C GLN A 220 -78.83 -39.83 -26.43
N ILE A 221 -79.31 -38.60 -26.65
CA ILE A 221 -78.46 -37.44 -27.01
C ILE A 221 -78.47 -36.33 -25.95
N SER A 222 -79.32 -36.44 -24.92
CA SER A 222 -79.41 -35.49 -23.80
C SER A 222 -78.35 -35.72 -22.71
N ASP A 223 -77.89 -36.96 -22.50
CA ASP A 223 -77.15 -37.34 -21.28
C ASP A 223 -75.62 -37.20 -21.36
N LEU A 224 -75.06 -36.60 -22.43
CA LEU A 224 -73.59 -36.51 -22.61
C LEU A 224 -73.04 -35.12 -22.96
N ARG A 225 -73.86 -34.06 -22.92
CA ARG A 225 -73.41 -32.72 -23.35
C ARG A 225 -73.55 -31.57 -22.36
N GLU A 226 -74.00 -31.80 -21.12
CA GLU A 226 -74.32 -30.65 -20.24
C GLU A 226 -74.00 -30.82 -18.74
N ALA A 227 -72.87 -31.43 -18.38
CA ALA A 227 -72.32 -31.25 -17.02
C ALA A 227 -70.80 -31.46 -16.91
N LEU A 228 -70.07 -31.20 -18.00
CA LEU A 228 -68.61 -31.05 -18.00
C LEU A 228 -68.17 -29.61 -17.59
N ASP A 229 -69.10 -28.80 -17.05
CA ASP A 229 -68.88 -27.41 -16.66
C ASP A 229 -68.79 -27.19 -15.13
N ASP A 230 -69.01 -28.24 -14.32
CA ASP A 230 -68.98 -28.16 -12.85
C ASP A 230 -67.60 -28.54 -12.25
N ALA A 231 -66.55 -28.55 -13.08
CA ALA A 231 -65.15 -28.70 -12.69
C ALA A 231 -64.38 -27.37 -12.78
N LYS A 232 -65.08 -26.23 -12.57
CA LYS A 232 -64.49 -24.88 -12.64
C LYS A 232 -64.80 -23.96 -11.46
N ARG A 233 -65.08 -24.51 -10.27
CA ARG A 233 -65.18 -23.73 -9.03
C ARG A 233 -64.58 -24.46 -7.82
N ARG A 234 -63.26 -24.60 -7.82
CA ARG A 234 -62.44 -24.80 -6.61
C ARG A 234 -60.97 -24.51 -6.92
N SER A 235 -60.60 -23.23 -6.92
CA SER A 235 -59.20 -22.82 -6.82
C SER A 235 -59.10 -21.34 -6.44
N GLU A 236 -59.61 -21.00 -5.25
CA GLU A 236 -59.25 -19.75 -4.57
C GLU A 236 -58.88 -20.11 -3.12
N LEU A 237 -57.62 -20.49 -2.95
CA LEU A 237 -56.91 -20.55 -1.67
C LEU A 237 -55.50 -20.04 -1.96
N GLY A 238 -55.15 -18.86 -1.44
CA GLY A 238 -53.79 -18.33 -1.54
C GLY A 238 -53.69 -16.81 -1.64
N SER A 239 -54.05 -16.07 -0.60
CA SER A 239 -53.67 -14.66 -0.44
C SER A 239 -53.10 -14.43 0.96
N GLN A 240 -51.93 -15.02 1.18
CA GLN A 240 -50.98 -14.66 2.26
C GLN A 240 -49.51 -14.80 1.81
N GLU A 241 -49.22 -15.51 0.72
CA GLU A 241 -47.85 -15.65 0.15
C GLU A 241 -47.36 -14.40 -0.61
N LEU A 242 -48.28 -13.58 -1.14
CA LEU A 242 -48.00 -12.39 -1.96
C LEU A 242 -47.23 -11.25 -1.26
N GLN A 243 -47.00 -11.30 0.06
CA GLN A 243 -46.28 -10.25 0.80
C GLN A 243 -44.80 -10.56 1.09
N GLY A 244 -44.38 -11.83 1.05
CA GLY A 244 -42.96 -12.22 1.19
C GLY A 244 -42.22 -12.12 -0.14
N GLU A 245 -42.89 -12.57 -1.22
CA GLU A 245 -42.32 -12.67 -2.57
C GLU A 245 -41.98 -11.30 -3.19
N VAL A 246 -42.64 -10.23 -2.75
CA VAL A 246 -42.35 -8.86 -3.24
C VAL A 246 -40.95 -8.41 -2.81
N LEU A 247 -40.49 -8.78 -1.61
CA LEU A 247 -39.17 -8.37 -1.13
C LEU A 247 -38.05 -9.12 -1.86
N GLU A 248 -38.25 -10.41 -2.14
CA GLU A 248 -37.33 -11.24 -2.91
C GLU A 248 -37.17 -10.72 -4.35
N LEU A 249 -38.30 -10.43 -5.01
CA LEU A 249 -38.32 -9.90 -6.37
C LEU A 249 -37.68 -8.51 -6.45
N ASP A 250 -37.83 -7.66 -5.42
CA ASP A 250 -37.22 -6.33 -5.36
C ASP A 250 -35.70 -6.40 -5.18
N ILE A 251 -35.22 -7.25 -4.26
CA ILE A 251 -33.77 -7.48 -4.06
C ILE A 251 -33.15 -8.06 -5.33
N GLN A 252 -33.81 -9.02 -5.98
CA GLN A 252 -33.34 -9.61 -7.23
C GLN A 252 -33.24 -8.54 -8.33
N ALA A 253 -34.32 -7.79 -8.59
CA ALA A 253 -34.33 -6.77 -9.63
C ALA A 253 -33.29 -5.67 -9.39
N GLN A 254 -33.06 -5.31 -8.12
CA GLN A 254 -32.06 -4.32 -7.76
C GLN A 254 -30.62 -4.86 -7.92
N LEU A 255 -30.36 -6.13 -7.58
CA LEU A 255 -29.07 -6.77 -7.85
C LEU A 255 -28.79 -6.82 -9.36
N GLU A 256 -29.78 -7.21 -10.18
CA GLU A 256 -29.63 -7.30 -11.64
C GLU A 256 -29.36 -5.93 -12.26
N ARG A 257 -30.03 -4.89 -11.75
CA ARG A 257 -29.82 -3.51 -12.19
C ARG A 257 -28.45 -2.96 -11.78
N GLN A 258 -28.00 -3.27 -10.57
CA GLN A 258 -26.77 -2.72 -9.99
C GLN A 258 -25.53 -3.44 -10.50
N PHE A 259 -25.64 -4.73 -10.83
CA PHE A 259 -24.52 -5.57 -11.27
C PHE A 259 -24.85 -6.35 -12.56
N PRO A 260 -24.90 -5.69 -13.74
CA PRO A 260 -25.33 -6.33 -14.99
C PRO A 260 -24.40 -7.44 -15.52
N ALA A 261 -23.16 -7.50 -15.03
CA ALA A 261 -22.19 -8.53 -15.41
C ALA A 261 -22.28 -9.80 -14.55
N ASP A 262 -23.00 -9.73 -13.42
CA ASP A 262 -23.14 -10.85 -12.48
C ASP A 262 -24.37 -11.69 -12.86
N GLN A 263 -24.34 -12.98 -12.51
CA GLN A 263 -25.46 -13.89 -12.77
C GLN A 263 -26.28 -14.09 -11.50
N ILE A 264 -27.54 -13.67 -11.54
CA ILE A 264 -28.47 -13.74 -10.41
C ILE A 264 -29.56 -14.74 -10.77
N ALA A 265 -29.73 -15.76 -9.93
CA ALA A 265 -30.68 -16.84 -10.16
C ALA A 265 -31.55 -17.06 -8.92
N PRO A 266 -32.90 -17.05 -9.06
CA PRO A 266 -33.79 -17.44 -7.99
C PRO A 266 -33.72 -18.97 -7.78
N VAL A 267 -33.81 -19.42 -6.53
CA VAL A 267 -33.89 -20.87 -6.25
C VAL A 267 -35.35 -21.34 -6.42
N PRO A 268 -35.63 -22.37 -7.24
CA PRO A 268 -37.00 -22.80 -7.52
C PRO A 268 -37.75 -23.27 -6.27
N LYS A 269 -39.02 -22.84 -6.12
CA LYS A 269 -39.90 -23.24 -5.01
C LYS A 269 -40.01 -24.77 -4.93
N GLY A 270 -39.70 -25.34 -3.76
CA GLY A 270 -39.75 -26.79 -3.49
C GLY A 270 -38.39 -27.47 -3.30
N MET A 271 -37.29 -26.77 -3.60
CA MET A 271 -35.93 -27.18 -3.25
C MET A 271 -35.49 -26.46 -1.97
N ARG A 272 -34.83 -27.15 -1.02
CA ARG A 272 -34.24 -26.47 0.15
C ARG A 272 -33.04 -25.65 -0.31
N GLY A 273 -33.09 -24.34 -0.13
CA GLY A 273 -32.01 -23.43 -0.50
C GLY A 273 -32.35 -21.98 -0.13
N ALA A 274 -31.35 -21.11 -0.19
CA ALA A 274 -31.51 -19.67 0.02
C ALA A 274 -32.38 -19.04 -1.07
N ASP A 275 -32.99 -17.88 -0.79
CA ASP A 275 -33.91 -17.23 -1.73
C ASP A 275 -33.24 -16.85 -3.08
N ILE A 276 -32.02 -16.30 -3.05
CA ILE A 276 -31.31 -15.83 -4.26
C ILE A 276 -29.86 -16.32 -4.26
N ILE A 277 -29.40 -16.83 -5.40
CA ILE A 277 -28.01 -17.14 -5.67
C ILE A 277 -27.43 -16.04 -6.57
N HIS A 278 -26.41 -15.36 -6.09
CA HIS A 278 -25.72 -14.28 -6.79
C HIS A 278 -24.29 -14.73 -7.12
N GLN A 279 -24.05 -15.06 -8.37
CA GLN A 279 -22.74 -15.44 -8.89
C GLN A 279 -22.02 -14.18 -9.41
N VAL A 280 -20.97 -13.78 -8.71
CA VAL A 280 -20.22 -12.57 -8.97
C VAL A 280 -19.20 -12.81 -10.08
N SER A 281 -19.20 -11.94 -11.08
CA SER A 281 -18.27 -11.97 -12.21
C SER A 281 -17.39 -10.72 -12.23
N ASN A 282 -16.12 -10.85 -12.64
CA ASN A 282 -15.27 -9.70 -12.90
C ASN A 282 -15.55 -9.07 -14.29
N ASP A 283 -14.86 -7.98 -14.62
CA ASP A 283 -14.97 -7.28 -15.91
C ASP A 283 -14.56 -8.13 -17.13
N ARG A 284 -14.01 -9.33 -16.90
CA ARG A 284 -13.67 -10.32 -17.92
C ARG A 284 -14.70 -11.46 -17.98
N PHE A 285 -15.86 -11.28 -17.33
CA PHE A 285 -16.93 -12.27 -17.22
C PHE A 285 -16.48 -13.61 -16.60
N GLN A 286 -15.43 -13.59 -15.78
CA GLN A 286 -15.00 -14.76 -15.03
C GLN A 286 -15.66 -14.78 -13.67
N VAL A 287 -16.19 -15.93 -13.29
CA VAL A 287 -16.81 -16.15 -11.98
C VAL A 287 -15.76 -16.04 -10.87
N CYS A 288 -15.95 -15.07 -9.99
CA CYS A 288 -15.05 -14.80 -8.86
C CYS A 288 -15.52 -15.43 -7.55
N GLY A 289 -16.81 -15.73 -7.42
CA GLY A 289 -17.39 -16.38 -6.25
C GLY A 289 -18.91 -16.28 -6.26
N THR A 290 -19.55 -16.92 -5.28
CA THR A 290 -21.00 -16.95 -5.18
C THR A 290 -21.44 -16.44 -3.81
N ILE A 291 -22.46 -15.59 -3.77
CA ILE A 291 -23.12 -15.08 -2.57
C ILE A 291 -24.53 -15.67 -2.53
N VAL A 292 -24.93 -16.24 -1.39
CA VAL A 292 -26.32 -16.63 -1.16
C VAL A 292 -27.02 -15.57 -0.33
N TRP A 293 -28.22 -15.18 -0.76
CA TRP A 293 -29.04 -14.17 -0.09
C TRP A 293 -30.33 -14.82 0.40
N GLU A 294 -30.64 -14.56 1.66
CA GLU A 294 -31.88 -14.93 2.31
C GLU A 294 -32.62 -13.66 2.73
N SER A 295 -33.87 -13.52 2.35
CA SER A 295 -34.73 -12.43 2.77
C SER A 295 -35.69 -12.90 3.87
N LYS A 296 -35.86 -12.06 4.90
CA LYS A 296 -36.76 -12.35 6.02
C LYS A 296 -37.57 -11.12 6.38
N ASN A 297 -38.80 -11.09 5.88
CA ASN A 297 -39.80 -10.09 6.21
C ASN A 297 -40.63 -10.53 7.43
N THR A 298 -40.03 -10.51 8.63
CA THR A 298 -40.73 -10.89 9.87
C THR A 298 -40.47 -9.87 10.98
N LYS A 299 -41.34 -9.87 11.99
CA LYS A 299 -41.28 -8.90 13.12
C LYS A 299 -40.27 -9.29 14.20
N GLY A 300 -39.71 -10.49 14.17
CA GLY A 300 -38.82 -10.98 15.23
C GLY A 300 -37.74 -11.89 14.67
N TRP A 301 -36.49 -11.64 15.08
CA TRP A 301 -35.33 -12.42 14.69
C TRP A 301 -35.36 -13.83 15.28
N GLN A 302 -34.99 -14.84 14.48
CA GLN A 302 -34.77 -16.20 14.97
C GLN A 302 -33.35 -16.67 14.65
N ALA A 303 -32.62 -17.14 15.67
CA ALA A 303 -31.24 -17.59 15.52
C ALA A 303 -31.09 -18.79 14.56
N ASN A 304 -32.13 -19.62 14.44
CA ASN A 304 -32.14 -20.80 13.55
C ASN A 304 -32.01 -20.45 12.05
N TRP A 305 -32.19 -19.17 11.65
CA TRP A 305 -31.99 -18.73 10.27
C TRP A 305 -30.51 -18.83 9.87
N ILE A 306 -29.59 -18.58 10.80
CA ILE A 306 -28.14 -18.66 10.56
C ILE A 306 -27.76 -20.10 10.21
N ASP A 307 -28.22 -21.07 11.00
CA ASP A 307 -27.89 -22.48 10.80
C ASP A 307 -28.43 -23.04 9.49
N LYS A 308 -29.65 -22.63 9.10
CA LYS A 308 -30.24 -22.99 7.81
C LYS A 308 -29.44 -22.40 6.66
N LEU A 309 -29.17 -21.09 6.68
CA LEU A 309 -28.46 -20.45 5.58
C LEU A 309 -27.02 -20.95 5.44
N LYS A 310 -26.34 -21.32 6.54
CA LYS A 310 -25.03 -21.98 6.48
C LYS A 310 -25.09 -23.34 5.79
N GLN A 311 -26.17 -24.09 6.02
CA GLN A 311 -26.36 -25.35 5.31
C GLN A 311 -26.53 -25.10 3.82
N ASP A 312 -27.31 -24.09 3.45
CA ASP A 312 -27.53 -23.71 2.05
C ASP A 312 -26.25 -23.17 1.39
N GLN A 313 -25.46 -22.37 2.11
CA GLN A 313 -24.14 -21.91 1.69
C GLN A 313 -23.22 -23.10 1.35
N ARG A 314 -23.20 -24.14 2.19
CA ARG A 314 -22.40 -25.35 1.96
C ARG A 314 -22.90 -26.17 0.78
N ASN A 315 -24.22 -26.29 0.62
CA ASN A 315 -24.83 -27.04 -0.48
C ASN A 315 -24.52 -26.39 -1.85
N VAL A 316 -24.52 -25.06 -1.92
CA VAL A 316 -24.26 -24.29 -3.15
C VAL A 316 -22.76 -24.03 -3.36
N GLY A 317 -21.92 -24.24 -2.34
CA GLY A 317 -20.49 -23.89 -2.39
C GLY A 317 -20.25 -22.38 -2.40
N ALA A 318 -21.16 -21.61 -1.78
CA ALA A 318 -21.10 -20.16 -1.79
C ALA A 318 -20.01 -19.60 -0.87
N SER A 319 -19.28 -18.61 -1.37
CA SER A 319 -18.18 -17.94 -0.70
C SER A 319 -18.65 -17.01 0.43
N ALA A 320 -19.87 -16.46 0.30
CA ALA A 320 -20.50 -15.64 1.33
C ALA A 320 -22.00 -15.94 1.45
N ALA A 321 -22.54 -15.70 2.64
CA ALA A 321 -23.95 -15.85 2.96
C ALA A 321 -24.48 -14.59 3.66
N VAL A 322 -25.64 -14.10 3.22
CA VAL A 322 -26.23 -12.86 3.70
C VAL A 322 -27.71 -13.05 4.02
N ILE A 323 -28.14 -12.58 5.20
CA ILE A 323 -29.54 -12.47 5.60
C ILE A 323 -29.93 -11.00 5.58
N VAL A 324 -30.91 -10.66 4.75
CA VAL A 324 -31.56 -9.34 4.73
C VAL A 324 -32.86 -9.44 5.53
N SER A 325 -32.96 -8.73 6.65
CA SER A 325 -34.16 -8.79 7.49
C SER A 325 -34.65 -7.43 7.97
N VAL A 326 -35.96 -7.36 8.19
CA VAL A 326 -36.64 -6.21 8.85
C VAL A 326 -36.33 -6.20 10.36
N ALA A 327 -36.25 -7.37 11.00
CA ALA A 327 -35.99 -7.52 12.42
C ALA A 327 -34.55 -8.02 12.63
N LEU A 328 -33.70 -7.21 13.25
CA LEU A 328 -32.31 -7.56 13.56
C LEU A 328 -32.17 -8.10 14.99
N PRO A 329 -31.15 -8.94 15.26
CA PRO A 329 -30.80 -9.32 16.63
C PRO A 329 -30.31 -8.10 17.43
N ASN A 330 -30.52 -8.13 18.74
CA ASN A 330 -30.26 -7.00 19.63
C ASN A 330 -28.80 -6.48 19.60
N GLU A 331 -27.84 -7.31 19.20
CA GLU A 331 -26.42 -6.93 19.12
C GLU A 331 -26.02 -6.21 17.83
N ILE A 332 -26.88 -6.19 16.79
CA ILE A 332 -26.54 -5.61 15.48
C ILE A 332 -27.34 -4.33 15.24
N GLN A 333 -26.62 -3.22 15.04
CA GLN A 333 -27.17 -1.99 14.49
C GLN A 333 -26.81 -1.88 13.01
N GLY A 334 -27.79 -1.97 12.12
CA GLY A 334 -27.61 -1.78 10.69
C GLY A 334 -27.15 -3.03 9.94
N PHE A 335 -25.89 -3.45 10.11
CA PHE A 335 -25.36 -4.70 9.56
C PHE A 335 -24.21 -5.25 10.42
N GLY A 336 -23.98 -6.56 10.38
CA GLY A 336 -22.93 -7.23 11.14
C GLY A 336 -22.71 -8.67 10.66
N ARG A 337 -21.78 -9.38 11.30
CA ARG A 337 -21.47 -10.77 10.96
C ARG A 337 -21.62 -11.65 12.20
N ILE A 338 -22.53 -12.63 12.14
CA ILE A 338 -22.77 -13.61 13.21
C ILE A 338 -22.40 -15.00 12.70
N ASP A 339 -21.47 -15.64 13.41
CA ASP A 339 -20.96 -16.98 13.10
C ASP A 339 -20.60 -17.23 11.63
N GLY A 340 -20.12 -16.20 10.92
CA GLY A 340 -19.72 -16.29 9.51
C GLY A 340 -20.82 -15.96 8.49
N VAL A 341 -22.05 -15.69 8.94
CA VAL A 341 -23.14 -15.18 8.09
C VAL A 341 -23.28 -13.68 8.28
N TRP A 342 -23.43 -12.95 7.19
CA TRP A 342 -23.71 -11.52 7.24
C TRP A 342 -25.19 -11.28 7.48
N VAL A 343 -25.53 -10.36 8.37
CA VAL A 343 -26.91 -9.97 8.67
C VAL A 343 -27.02 -8.48 8.48
N CYS A 344 -27.98 -8.02 7.68
CA CYS A 344 -28.18 -6.61 7.40
C CYS A 344 -29.65 -6.21 7.32
N SER A 345 -29.89 -4.93 7.59
CA SER A 345 -31.19 -4.28 7.38
C SER A 345 -31.47 -4.02 5.90
N LEU A 346 -32.75 -3.84 5.56
CA LEU A 346 -33.23 -3.49 4.22
C LEU A 346 -32.60 -2.22 3.63
N GLN A 347 -32.10 -1.31 4.46
CA GLN A 347 -31.54 -0.04 4.01
C GLN A 347 -30.07 -0.18 3.59
N LEU A 348 -29.34 -1.12 4.20
CA LEU A 348 -27.88 -1.23 4.07
C LEU A 348 -27.44 -2.42 3.22
N TRP A 349 -28.36 -3.32 2.84
CA TRP A 349 -28.02 -4.47 2.02
C TRP A 349 -27.38 -4.11 0.67
N PRO A 350 -27.73 -3.00 -0.05
CA PRO A 350 -27.08 -2.68 -1.32
C PRO A 350 -25.60 -2.29 -1.14
N ALA A 351 -25.28 -1.55 -0.08
CA ALA A 351 -23.90 -1.19 0.25
C ALA A 351 -23.08 -2.42 0.66
N LEU A 352 -23.70 -3.34 1.39
CA LEU A 352 -23.07 -4.61 1.75
C LEU A 352 -22.83 -5.49 0.51
N ALA A 353 -23.78 -5.53 -0.44
CA ALA A 353 -23.64 -6.25 -1.70
C ALA A 353 -22.41 -5.75 -2.49
N MET A 354 -22.24 -4.42 -2.59
CA MET A 354 -21.06 -3.83 -3.23
C MET A 354 -19.75 -4.25 -2.57
N ALA A 355 -19.67 -4.17 -1.23
CA ALA A 355 -18.47 -4.50 -0.49
C ALA A 355 -18.09 -5.98 -0.61
N LEU A 356 -19.07 -6.89 -0.50
CA LEU A 356 -18.84 -8.33 -0.63
C LEU A 356 -18.47 -8.71 -2.07
N ARG A 357 -19.08 -8.08 -3.07
CA ARG A 357 -18.73 -8.28 -4.48
C ARG A 357 -17.27 -7.92 -4.75
N GLU A 358 -16.84 -6.72 -4.34
CA GLU A 358 -15.47 -6.26 -4.50
C GLU A 358 -14.47 -7.19 -3.81
N GLN A 359 -14.79 -7.63 -2.59
CA GLN A 359 -13.97 -8.59 -1.85
C GLN A 359 -13.79 -9.92 -2.61
N LEU A 360 -14.85 -10.48 -3.20
CA LEU A 360 -14.78 -11.72 -3.96
C LEU A 360 -13.92 -11.57 -5.22
N ILE A 361 -14.04 -10.43 -5.92
CA ILE A 361 -13.22 -10.15 -7.10
C ILE A 361 -11.73 -10.07 -6.72
N GLN A 362 -11.39 -9.36 -5.65
CA GLN A 362 -10.00 -9.24 -5.19
C GLN A 362 -9.41 -10.59 -4.77
N VAL A 363 -10.17 -11.41 -4.04
CA VAL A 363 -9.73 -12.77 -3.65
C VAL A 363 -9.53 -13.65 -4.88
N SER A 364 -10.45 -13.60 -5.86
CA SER A 364 -10.33 -14.35 -7.11
C SER A 364 -9.09 -13.92 -7.91
N GLN A 365 -8.80 -12.62 -8.01
CA GLN A 365 -7.59 -12.12 -8.65
C GLN A 365 -6.32 -12.60 -7.95
N ALA A 366 -6.30 -12.59 -6.62
CA ALA A 366 -5.17 -13.11 -5.83
C ALA A 366 -4.97 -14.62 -6.05
N GLN A 367 -6.05 -15.39 -6.12
CA GLN A 367 -6.02 -16.83 -6.40
C GLN A 367 -5.58 -17.13 -7.85
N ALA A 368 -6.08 -16.39 -8.84
CA ALA A 368 -5.64 -16.51 -10.23
C ALA A 368 -4.15 -16.16 -10.39
N ALA A 369 -3.67 -15.15 -9.65
CA ALA A 369 -2.26 -14.81 -9.56
C ALA A 369 -1.40 -15.88 -8.88
N LEU A 370 -2.00 -16.80 -8.10
CA LEU A 370 -1.33 -17.96 -7.50
C LEU A 370 -1.41 -19.19 -8.41
N ALA A 371 -2.55 -19.43 -9.07
CA ALA A 371 -2.77 -20.58 -9.94
C ALA A 371 -1.99 -20.49 -11.27
N GLY A 372 -1.76 -19.30 -11.81
CA GLY A 372 -0.90 -19.06 -12.97
C GLY A 372 0.60 -19.22 -12.71
N LYS A 373 0.99 -19.72 -11.52
CA LYS A 373 2.39 -19.87 -11.05
C LYS A 373 2.82 -21.33 -10.87
N GLY A 374 2.30 -22.26 -11.67
CA GLY A 374 2.94 -23.57 -11.83
C GLY A 374 4.36 -23.48 -12.42
N GLU A 375 4.63 -22.46 -13.24
CA GLU A 375 5.93 -22.26 -13.93
C GLU A 375 6.74 -21.05 -13.44
N LYS A 376 6.29 -20.35 -12.38
CA LYS A 376 6.92 -19.10 -11.90
C LYS A 376 7.22 -19.10 -10.40
N MET A 377 7.65 -20.23 -9.85
CA MET A 377 8.30 -20.21 -8.52
C MET A 377 9.70 -19.58 -8.59
N GLU A 378 10.39 -19.67 -9.73
CA GLU A 378 11.72 -19.07 -9.94
C GLU A 378 11.66 -17.53 -9.98
N LEU A 379 10.65 -16.97 -10.67
CA LEU A 379 10.44 -15.53 -10.75
C LEU A 379 9.95 -14.90 -9.42
N LEU A 380 9.26 -15.68 -8.58
CA LEU A 380 8.89 -15.21 -7.24
C LEU A 380 10.08 -15.18 -6.30
N TYR A 381 11.01 -16.14 -6.38
CA TYR A 381 12.27 -16.04 -5.65
C TYR A 381 13.09 -14.82 -6.13
N GLU A 382 13.09 -14.55 -7.43
CA GLU A 382 13.81 -13.39 -8.00
C GLU A 382 13.14 -12.03 -7.67
N TYR A 383 11.81 -11.98 -7.58
CA TYR A 383 11.05 -10.79 -7.18
C TYR A 383 11.07 -10.57 -5.66
N LEU A 384 10.88 -11.61 -4.85
CA LEU A 384 10.96 -11.53 -3.38
C LEU A 384 12.39 -11.28 -2.89
N ALA A 385 13.41 -11.74 -3.62
CA ALA A 385 14.82 -11.39 -3.38
C ALA A 385 15.25 -10.11 -4.12
N GLY A 386 14.40 -9.57 -5.00
CA GLY A 386 14.68 -8.43 -5.86
C GLY A 386 14.57 -7.09 -5.12
N THR A 387 15.33 -6.12 -5.61
CA THR A 387 15.36 -4.74 -5.11
C THR A 387 14.00 -4.03 -5.23
N GLU A 388 13.16 -4.40 -6.21
CA GLU A 388 11.84 -3.78 -6.39
C GLU A 388 10.82 -4.11 -5.29
N PHE A 389 10.74 -5.37 -4.84
CA PHE A 389 9.83 -5.73 -3.74
C PHE A 389 10.26 -5.06 -2.44
N ARG A 390 11.58 -5.03 -2.18
CA ARG A 390 12.15 -4.31 -1.04
C ARG A 390 11.80 -2.83 -1.08
N GLN A 391 11.99 -2.15 -2.21
CA GLN A 391 11.65 -0.73 -2.36
C GLN A 391 10.14 -0.45 -2.18
N ARG A 392 9.26 -1.35 -2.62
CA ARG A 392 7.81 -1.20 -2.43
C ARG A 392 7.38 -1.43 -0.99
N VAL A 393 7.96 -2.42 -0.31
CA VAL A 393 7.71 -2.65 1.12
C VAL A 393 8.30 -1.53 1.96
N GLU A 394 9.51 -1.05 1.64
CA GLU A 394 10.14 0.12 2.28
C GLU A 394 9.27 1.37 2.11
N ALA A 395 8.77 1.66 0.91
CA ALA A 395 7.87 2.81 0.70
C ALA A 395 6.56 2.71 1.50
N ILE A 396 6.01 1.50 1.65
CA ILE A 396 4.79 1.28 2.46
C ILE A 396 5.12 1.43 3.95
N VAL A 397 6.24 0.88 4.42
CA VAL A 397 6.69 1.01 5.82
C VAL A 397 7.02 2.46 6.15
N GLU A 398 7.70 3.20 5.27
CA GLU A 398 7.98 4.63 5.42
C GLU A 398 6.70 5.46 5.50
N ALA A 399 5.68 5.15 4.69
CA ALA A 399 4.37 5.82 4.77
C ALA A 399 3.65 5.53 6.10
N PHE A 400 3.71 4.29 6.60
CA PHE A 400 3.13 3.93 7.90
C PHE A 400 3.90 4.54 9.07
N GLU A 401 5.24 4.59 9.02
CA GLU A 401 6.08 5.24 10.04
C GLU A 401 5.85 6.76 10.07
N ALA A 402 5.73 7.41 8.90
CA ALA A 402 5.39 8.82 8.81
C ALA A 402 4.00 9.11 9.42
N MET A 403 3.00 8.27 9.12
CA MET A 403 1.65 8.40 9.67
C MET A 403 1.62 8.15 11.19
N GLN A 404 2.35 7.15 11.68
CA GLN A 404 2.48 6.87 13.11
C GLN A 404 3.18 8.03 13.85
N LEU A 405 4.24 8.59 13.26
CA LEU A 405 4.94 9.74 13.82
C LEU A 405 4.03 10.98 13.87
N GLN A 406 3.21 11.20 12.84
CA GLN A 406 2.23 12.29 12.83
C GLN A 406 1.21 12.11 13.97
N VAL A 407 0.61 10.93 14.12
CA VAL A 407 -0.34 10.63 15.21
C VAL A 407 0.32 10.80 16.58
N GLN A 408 1.56 10.36 16.77
CA GLN A 408 2.28 10.56 18.03
C GLN A 408 2.62 12.03 18.31
N ARG A 409 2.90 12.85 17.28
CA ARG A 409 3.10 14.29 17.42
C ARG A 409 1.80 14.99 17.79
N GLU A 410 0.70 14.67 17.12
CA GLU A 410 -0.64 15.17 17.42
C GLU A 410 -1.03 14.83 18.86
N ARG A 411 -0.84 13.58 19.28
CA ARG A 411 -1.12 13.15 20.66
C ARG A 411 -0.32 13.95 21.70
N ARG A 412 0.99 14.12 21.51
CA ARG A 412 1.83 14.91 22.43
C ARG A 412 1.41 16.38 22.48
N ALA A 413 1.04 16.95 21.34
CA ALA A 413 0.54 18.33 21.28
C ALA A 413 -0.80 18.48 22.01
N MET A 414 -1.72 17.53 21.83
CA MET A 414 -3.02 17.51 22.51
C MET A 414 -2.88 17.27 24.01
N GLU A 415 -2.05 16.33 24.45
CA GLU A 415 -1.77 16.12 25.88
C GLU A 415 -1.18 17.37 26.55
N LYS A 416 -0.26 18.07 25.87
CA LYS A 416 0.25 19.36 26.35
C LYS A 416 -0.86 20.40 26.46
N GLN A 417 -1.69 20.54 25.43
CA GLN A 417 -2.79 21.50 25.42
C GLN A 417 -3.85 21.19 26.48
N TRP A 418 -4.17 19.90 26.69
CA TRP A 418 -5.04 19.46 27.77
C TRP A 418 -4.45 19.79 29.13
N SER A 419 -3.17 19.50 29.38
CA SER A 419 -2.52 19.85 30.65
C SER A 419 -2.50 21.35 30.93
N GLU A 420 -2.29 22.17 29.89
CA GLU A 420 -2.34 23.62 30.01
C GLU A 420 -3.75 24.13 30.32
N ARG A 421 -4.76 23.64 29.59
CA ARG A 421 -6.17 23.96 29.84
C ARG A 421 -6.65 23.48 31.21
N GLU A 422 -6.24 22.29 31.64
CA GLU A 422 -6.52 21.75 32.97
C GLU A 422 -5.97 22.69 34.05
N LYS A 423 -4.72 23.13 33.94
CA LYS A 423 -4.13 24.09 34.90
C LYS A 423 -4.86 25.45 34.89
N GLN A 424 -5.28 25.92 33.73
CA GLN A 424 -6.06 27.15 33.62
C GLN A 424 -7.44 26.99 34.29
N LEU A 425 -8.14 25.88 34.01
CA LEU A 425 -9.41 25.53 34.64
C LEU A 425 -9.26 25.44 36.17
N GLN A 426 -8.24 24.73 36.66
CA GLN A 426 -7.96 24.61 38.09
C GLN A 426 -7.68 25.96 38.75
N ARG A 427 -6.93 26.87 38.11
CA ARG A 427 -6.72 28.23 38.64
C ARG A 427 -8.01 29.03 38.71
N VAL A 428 -8.85 28.96 37.67
CA VAL A 428 -10.15 29.65 37.65
C VAL A 428 -11.07 29.08 38.73
N LEU A 429 -11.15 27.75 38.86
CA LEU A 429 -11.94 27.08 39.88
C LEU A 429 -11.46 27.45 41.29
N SER A 430 -10.16 27.37 41.56
CA SER A 430 -9.58 27.73 42.86
C SER A 430 -9.78 29.20 43.22
N SER A 431 -9.59 30.10 42.24
CA SER A 431 -9.83 31.54 42.45
C SER A 431 -11.30 31.83 42.71
N THR A 432 -12.21 31.17 41.98
CA THR A 432 -13.66 31.32 42.15
C THR A 432 -14.10 30.77 43.51
N ALA A 433 -13.62 29.59 43.90
CA ALA A 433 -13.87 29.00 45.22
C ALA A 433 -13.32 29.87 46.35
N GLY A 434 -12.09 30.38 46.22
CA GLY A 434 -11.47 31.27 47.19
C GLY A 434 -12.19 32.62 47.32
N MET A 435 -12.61 33.23 46.20
CA MET A 435 -13.41 34.46 46.21
C MET A 435 -14.77 34.23 46.88
N TYR A 436 -15.44 33.12 46.54
CA TYR A 436 -16.71 32.74 47.14
C TYR A 436 -16.56 32.51 48.66
N GLY A 437 -15.53 31.77 49.10
CA GLY A 437 -15.23 31.57 50.52
C GLY A 437 -14.87 32.86 51.27
N ALA A 438 -14.10 33.76 50.66
CA ALA A 438 -13.78 35.06 51.25
C ALA A 438 -15.03 35.95 51.39
N LEU A 439 -15.90 35.99 50.38
CA LEU A 439 -17.19 36.68 50.43
C LEU A 439 -18.10 36.09 51.51
N GLN A 440 -18.18 34.75 51.61
CA GLN A 440 -18.94 34.07 52.66
C GLN A 440 -18.39 34.36 54.07
N GLY A 441 -17.06 34.48 54.22
CA GLY A 441 -16.43 34.85 55.50
C GLY A 441 -16.71 36.30 55.92
N ILE A 442 -16.88 37.23 54.97
CA ILE A 442 -17.18 38.64 55.24
C ILE A 442 -18.68 38.86 55.48
N VAL A 443 -19.53 38.22 54.68
CA VAL A 443 -21.00 38.45 54.68
C VAL A 443 -21.74 37.48 55.62
N GLY A 444 -21.09 36.40 56.06
CA GLY A 444 -21.72 35.35 56.85
C GLY A 444 -22.69 34.49 56.02
N SER A 445 -23.60 33.79 56.70
CA SER A 445 -24.54 32.82 56.09
C SER A 445 -25.62 33.42 55.17
N GLY A 446 -25.52 34.71 54.79
CA GLY A 446 -26.47 35.40 53.93
C GLY A 446 -26.19 35.29 52.43
N LEU A 447 -25.07 34.67 52.01
CA LEU A 447 -24.72 34.47 50.60
C LEU A 447 -25.38 33.21 50.04
N ALA A 448 -25.99 33.30 48.85
CA ALA A 448 -26.66 32.16 48.21
C ALA A 448 -25.62 31.11 47.74
N ALA A 449 -25.79 29.86 48.20
CA ALA A 449 -24.93 28.73 47.85
C ALA A 449 -24.81 28.51 46.34
N ILE A 450 -23.58 28.35 45.84
CA ILE A 450 -23.32 27.88 44.48
C ILE A 450 -23.18 26.36 44.52
N PRO A 451 -24.13 25.59 43.94
CA PRO A 451 -24.16 24.13 44.09
C PRO A 451 -22.88 23.41 43.64
N ALA A 452 -22.18 23.94 42.62
CA ALA A 452 -20.94 23.35 42.10
C ALA A 452 -19.71 23.53 43.01
N LEU A 453 -19.82 24.32 44.08
CA LEU A 453 -18.73 24.64 45.01
C LEU A 453 -19.05 24.22 46.46
N ASP A 454 -20.22 23.61 46.68
CA ASP A 454 -20.69 23.19 47.99
C ASP A 454 -20.43 21.69 48.19
N LEU A 455 -20.01 21.30 49.40
CA LEU A 455 -19.67 19.91 49.74
C LEU A 455 -20.93 19.03 49.85
N GLU A 456 -22.10 19.62 50.10
CA GLU A 456 -23.35 18.88 50.35
C GLU A 456 -24.16 18.56 49.08
N ASN A 457 -23.71 19.01 47.90
CA ASN A 457 -24.36 18.79 46.61
C ASN A 457 -23.54 17.90 45.67
N GLU A 458 -23.10 16.73 46.14
CA GLU A 458 -22.89 15.63 45.20
C GLU A 458 -24.26 15.31 44.54
N PRO A 459 -24.33 15.20 43.20
CA PRO A 459 -25.55 14.75 42.57
C PRO A 459 -25.83 13.33 43.08
N ARG A 460 -26.86 13.19 43.93
CA ARG A 460 -27.39 11.88 44.30
C ARG A 460 -27.72 11.18 42.99
N LEU A 461 -26.92 10.17 42.63
CA LEU A 461 -27.25 9.25 41.55
C LEU A 461 -28.62 8.68 41.89
N ASN A 462 -29.64 9.11 41.14
CA ASN A 462 -31.02 8.69 41.32
C ASN A 462 -31.08 7.16 41.29
N ALA A 463 -31.19 6.54 42.46
CA ALA A 463 -31.74 5.20 42.58
C ALA A 463 -33.20 5.31 42.12
N GLY A 464 -33.47 4.82 40.90
CA GLY A 464 -34.78 4.89 40.29
C GLY A 464 -35.84 4.17 41.13
N SER A 465 -36.69 4.95 41.80
CA SER A 465 -38.04 4.51 42.16
C SER A 465 -38.93 4.73 40.93
N GLY A 466 -39.06 3.70 40.10
CA GLY A 466 -40.07 3.64 39.05
C GLY A 466 -41.43 3.35 39.67
N GLY A 467 -42.27 4.38 39.74
CA GLY A 467 -43.73 4.27 39.80
C GLY A 467 -44.30 4.79 38.49
#